data_AF-A6BKR9-F1
#
_entry.id   AF-A6BKR9-F1
#
_cell.length_a   1.000
_cell.length_b   1.000
_cell.length_c   1.000
_cell.angle_alpha   90.00
_cell.angle_beta   90.00
_cell.angle_gamma   90.00
#
_symmetry.space_group_name_H-M   'P 1'
#
loop_
_entity.id
_entity.type
_entity.pdbx_description
1 polymer ?
#
loop_
_entity_poly.entity_id
_entity_poly.type
_entity_poly.pdbx_seq_one_letter_code
_entity_poly.pdbx_strand_id
1 'polypeptide(L)'
;MSTPHKEKLIRVFQLFQTTDEKTPMNAVQVSQKLEEEYGMENVHRTSIYDDVRLLQSCGYPIKQAENSHKGWYMEKHLLEDWEIKLMLDSVQQARCVSVHDANEIRNKLLNLTSQRGRSRLISSSHF
;
A
#
# COMPACT_ATOMS: atom_id res chain seq x y z
N MET A 1 -17.38 5.42 -18.05
CA MET A 1 -17.63 5.74 -16.62
C MET A 1 -17.53 4.43 -15.84
N SER A 2 -16.51 4.25 -15.01
CA SER A 2 -16.47 3.09 -14.11
C SER A 2 -17.64 3.24 -13.12
N THR A 3 -18.41 2.18 -12.87
CA THR A 3 -19.48 2.23 -11.87
C THR A 3 -18.87 2.57 -10.49
N PRO A 4 -19.48 3.43 -9.66
CA PRO A 4 -18.91 3.87 -8.37
C PRO A 4 -18.38 2.73 -7.49
N HIS A 5 -19.04 1.57 -7.54
CA HIS A 5 -18.62 0.37 -6.83
C HIS A 5 -17.26 -0.21 -7.28
N LYS A 6 -16.98 -0.21 -8.58
CA LYS A 6 -15.71 -0.69 -9.14
C LYS A 6 -14.55 0.22 -8.77
N GLU A 7 -14.78 1.53 -8.74
CA GLU A 7 -13.76 2.48 -8.29
C GLU A 7 -13.45 2.28 -6.81
N LYS A 8 -14.47 2.19 -5.95
CA LYS A 8 -14.31 1.94 -4.51
C LYS A 8 -13.44 0.70 -4.25
N LEU A 9 -13.74 -0.41 -4.91
CA LEU A 9 -12.96 -1.66 -4.76
C LEU A 9 -11.47 -1.44 -5.06
N ILE A 10 -11.16 -0.72 -6.14
CA ILE A 10 -9.78 -0.38 -6.52
C ILE A 10 -9.13 0.51 -5.45
N ARG A 11 -9.86 1.51 -4.92
CA ARG A 11 -9.33 2.40 -3.88
C ARG A 11 -9.08 1.66 -2.58
N VAL A 12 -9.98 0.77 -2.17
CA VAL A 12 -9.78 -0.10 -1.00
C VAL A 12 -8.52 -0.95 -1.17
N PHE A 13 -8.32 -1.54 -2.35
CA PHE A 13 -7.10 -2.28 -2.65
C PHE A 13 -5.84 -1.41 -2.53
N GLN A 14 -5.85 -0.22 -3.14
CA GLN A 14 -4.74 0.75 -3.08
C GLN A 14 -4.42 1.15 -1.63
N LEU A 15 -5.44 1.38 -0.80
CA LEU A 15 -5.23 1.65 0.62
C LEU A 15 -4.53 0.48 1.32
N PHE A 16 -4.93 -0.77 1.09
CA PHE A 16 -4.25 -1.92 1.69
C PHE A 16 -2.81 -2.08 1.19
N GLN A 17 -2.49 -1.74 -0.07
CA GLN A 17 -1.10 -1.71 -0.55
C GLN A 17 -0.20 -0.74 0.25
N THR A 18 -0.77 0.19 1.01
CA THR A 18 0.00 1.10 1.87
C THR A 18 0.24 0.55 3.28
N THR A 19 -0.35 -0.60 3.63
CA THR A 19 -0.30 -1.18 4.98
C THR A 19 0.73 -2.31 5.11
N ASP A 20 1.15 -2.59 6.34
CA ASP A 20 1.85 -3.80 6.73
C ASP A 20 1.32 -4.31 8.07
N GLU A 21 1.85 -5.44 8.57
CA GLU A 21 1.46 -6.06 9.83
C GLU A 21 1.40 -5.09 11.03
N LYS A 22 2.25 -4.07 11.05
CA LYS A 22 2.32 -3.11 12.16
C LYS A 22 1.46 -1.87 11.93
N THR A 23 0.93 -1.68 10.72
CA THR A 23 0.00 -0.60 10.38
C THR A 23 -1.28 -1.12 9.73
N PRO A 24 -2.03 -2.02 10.40
CA PRO A 24 -3.31 -2.49 9.89
C PRO A 24 -4.37 -1.38 9.90
N MET A 25 -5.42 -1.57 9.10
CA MET A 25 -6.52 -0.63 8.92
C MET A 25 -7.86 -1.33 9.07
N ASN A 26 -8.73 -0.80 9.93
CA ASN A 26 -10.10 -1.29 10.10
C ASN A 26 -11.08 -0.57 9.17
N ALA A 27 -12.31 -1.08 9.07
CA ALA A 27 -13.32 -0.53 8.14
C ALA A 27 -13.68 0.94 8.40
N VAL A 28 -13.55 1.44 9.64
CA VAL A 28 -13.78 2.85 9.96
C VAL A 28 -12.67 3.71 9.34
N GLN A 29 -11.41 3.29 9.54
CA GLN A 29 -10.25 3.99 8.99
C GLN A 29 -10.21 3.93 7.46
N VAL A 30 -10.60 2.80 6.86
CA VAL A 30 -10.74 2.68 5.39
C VAL A 30 -11.77 3.67 4.89
N SER A 31 -12.95 3.74 5.50
CA SER A 31 -13.99 4.71 5.11
C SER A 31 -13.49 6.15 5.21
N GLN A 32 -12.82 6.49 6.30
CA GLN A 32 -12.27 7.83 6.51
C GLN A 32 -11.24 8.18 5.43
N LYS A 33 -10.32 7.26 5.12
CA LYS A 33 -9.32 7.47 4.07
C LYS A 33 -9.93 7.55 2.67
N LEU A 34 -11.00 6.81 2.39
CA LEU A 34 -11.72 6.91 1.13
C LEU A 34 -12.34 8.31 0.94
N GLU A 35 -12.87 8.89 2.02
CA GLU A 35 -13.38 10.25 2.02
C GLU A 35 -12.25 11.29 1.88
N GLU A 36 -11.22 11.21 2.73
CA GLU A 36 -10.12 12.17 2.76
C GLU A 36 -9.26 12.17 1.48
N GLU A 37 -8.96 11.00 0.92
CA GLU A 37 -8.03 10.86 -0.22
C GLU A 37 -8.75 10.87 -1.58
N TYR A 38 -10.04 10.50 -1.63
CA TYR A 38 -10.76 10.31 -2.89
C TYR A 38 -12.16 10.95 -2.94
N GLY A 39 -12.61 11.63 -1.89
CA GLY A 39 -13.94 12.27 -1.85
C GLY A 39 -15.11 11.29 -1.85
N MET A 40 -14.88 10.03 -1.46
CA MET A 40 -15.93 9.00 -1.42
C MET A 40 -16.66 9.03 -0.07
N GLU A 41 -17.67 9.89 0.00
CA GLU A 41 -18.51 10.02 1.20
C GLU A 41 -19.47 8.83 1.40
N ASN A 42 -19.95 8.65 2.63
CA ASN A 42 -21.00 7.71 2.99
C ASN A 42 -20.71 6.23 2.68
N VAL A 43 -19.44 5.82 2.67
CA VAL A 43 -19.06 4.41 2.45
C VAL A 43 -19.42 3.56 3.67
N HIS A 44 -20.36 2.65 3.52
CA HIS A 44 -20.76 1.77 4.61
C HIS A 44 -19.68 0.72 4.92
N ARG A 45 -19.40 0.54 6.23
CA ARG A 45 -18.48 -0.47 6.75
C ARG A 45 -18.79 -1.87 6.21
N THR A 46 -20.06 -2.27 6.15
CA THR A 46 -20.51 -3.56 5.61
C THR A 46 -19.93 -3.80 4.21
N SER A 47 -20.00 -2.79 3.35
CA SER A 47 -19.50 -2.87 1.98
C SER A 47 -17.97 -2.99 1.89
N ILE A 48 -17.23 -2.52 2.91
CA ILE A 48 -15.76 -2.66 2.98
C ILE A 48 -15.40 -4.10 3.36
N TYR A 49 -16.14 -4.76 4.25
CA TYR A 49 -15.89 -6.18 4.57
C TYR A 49 -16.09 -7.04 3.32
N ASP A 50 -17.10 -6.76 2.49
CA ASP A 50 -17.34 -7.48 1.25
C ASP A 50 -16.23 -7.24 0.22
N ASP A 51 -15.75 -6.00 0.08
CA ASP A 51 -14.60 -5.69 -0.77
C ASP A 51 -13.33 -6.44 -0.30
N VAL A 52 -13.04 -6.46 1.01
CA VAL A 52 -11.90 -7.19 1.57
C VAL A 52 -12.00 -8.68 1.27
N ARG A 53 -13.17 -9.29 1.46
CA ARG A 53 -13.41 -10.70 1.14
C ARG A 53 -13.21 -10.99 -0.35
N LEU A 54 -13.67 -10.08 -1.22
CA LEU A 54 -13.48 -10.20 -2.66
C LEU A 54 -12.00 -10.11 -3.04
N LEU A 55 -11.25 -9.17 -2.47
CA LEU A 55 -9.81 -9.06 -2.71
C LEU A 55 -9.06 -10.32 -2.24
N GLN A 56 -9.43 -10.86 -1.08
CA GLN A 56 -8.88 -12.13 -0.58
C GLN A 56 -9.21 -13.31 -1.51
N SER A 57 -10.44 -13.40 -2.02
CA SER A 57 -10.83 -14.47 -2.95
C SER A 57 -10.16 -14.36 -4.32
N CYS A 58 -9.79 -13.15 -4.73
CA CYS A 58 -8.92 -12.88 -5.88
C CYS A 58 -7.45 -13.24 -5.64
N GLY A 59 -7.05 -13.64 -4.42
CA GLY A 59 -5.69 -14.07 -4.09
C GLY A 59 -4.77 -12.95 -3.59
N TYR A 60 -5.28 -11.75 -3.32
CA TYR A 60 -4.47 -10.71 -2.69
C TYR A 60 -4.21 -11.06 -1.21
N PRO A 61 -2.95 -10.96 -0.72
CA PRO A 61 -2.55 -11.44 0.60
C PRO A 61 -2.95 -10.45 1.71
N ILE A 62 -4.23 -10.09 1.79
CA ILE A 62 -4.77 -9.22 2.84
C ILE A 62 -5.13 -10.09 4.04
N LYS A 63 -4.44 -9.92 5.16
CA LYS A 63 -4.66 -10.70 6.39
C LYS A 63 -5.32 -9.87 7.46
N GLN A 64 -6.14 -10.54 8.27
CA GLN A 64 -6.68 -9.94 9.49
C GLN A 64 -5.58 -9.89 10.56
N ALA A 65 -5.46 -8.76 11.25
CA ALA A 65 -4.57 -8.64 12.41
C ALA A 65 -5.04 -9.55 13.55
N GLU A 66 -4.10 -10.03 14.37
CA GLU A 66 -4.40 -10.90 15.53
C GLU A 66 -5.48 -10.30 16.43
N ASN A 67 -5.38 -9.00 16.70
CA ASN A 67 -6.48 -8.23 17.27
C ASN A 67 -7.40 -7.77 16.13
N SER A 68 -8.54 -8.45 15.98
CA SER A 68 -9.52 -8.18 14.93
C SER A 68 -10.04 -6.73 14.90
N HIS A 69 -10.01 -6.00 16.03
CA HIS A 69 -10.38 -4.59 16.08
C HIS A 69 -9.42 -3.68 15.31
N LYS A 70 -8.18 -4.12 15.09
CA LYS A 70 -7.19 -3.40 14.27
C LYS A 70 -7.45 -3.55 12.76
N GLY A 71 -8.29 -4.49 12.33
CA GLY A 71 -8.66 -4.68 10.93
C GLY A 71 -7.69 -5.57 10.16
N TRP A 72 -7.34 -5.16 8.93
CA TRP A 72 -6.52 -5.94 8.01
C TRP A 72 -5.29 -5.19 7.53
N TYR A 73 -4.36 -5.93 6.97
CA TYR A 73 -3.14 -5.41 6.37
C TYR A 73 -2.72 -6.27 5.17
N MET A 74 -1.87 -5.71 4.30
CA MET A 74 -1.19 -6.47 3.26
C MET A 74 -0.03 -7.26 3.88
N GLU A 75 -0.13 -8.58 3.88
CA GLU A 75 0.89 -9.47 4.45
C GLU A 75 2.17 -9.45 3.62
N LYS A 76 2.03 -9.49 2.30
CA LYS A 76 3.15 -9.50 1.36
C LYS A 76 2.94 -8.47 0.28
N HIS A 77 3.98 -7.71 0.02
CA HIS A 77 4.04 -6.79 -1.12
C HIS A 77 4.63 -7.51 -2.33
N LEU A 78 4.63 -6.83 -3.48
CA LEU A 78 5.25 -7.38 -4.69
C LEU A 78 6.75 -7.65 -4.49
N LEU A 79 7.40 -6.79 -3.70
CA LEU A 79 8.79 -6.92 -3.28
C LEU A 79 8.86 -6.75 -1.77
N GLU A 80 9.70 -7.55 -1.12
CA GLU A 80 10.03 -7.38 0.28
C GLU A 80 10.95 -6.16 0.47
N ASP A 81 10.94 -5.58 1.68
CA ASP A 81 11.72 -4.36 1.97
C ASP A 81 13.22 -4.51 1.63
N TRP A 82 13.80 -5.69 1.81
CA TRP A 82 15.21 -5.95 1.51
C TRP A 82 15.49 -5.99 0.00
N GLU A 83 14.54 -6.49 -0.81
CA GLU A 83 14.65 -6.50 -2.27
C GLU A 83 14.61 -5.08 -2.80
N ILE A 84 13.70 -4.27 -2.25
CA ILE A 84 13.61 -2.84 -2.56
C ILE A 84 14.91 -2.13 -2.16
N LYS A 85 15.46 -2.42 -0.98
CA LYS A 85 16.74 -1.83 -0.54
C LYS A 85 17.89 -2.18 -1.49
N LEU A 86 18.00 -3.45 -1.88
CA LEU A 86 19.00 -3.91 -2.85
C LEU A 86 18.90 -3.16 -4.18
N MET A 87 17.68 -2.97 -4.69
CA MET A 87 17.44 -2.21 -5.91
C MET A 87 17.77 -0.72 -5.73
N LEU A 88 17.41 -0.11 -4.60
CA LEU A 88 17.74 1.28 -4.29
C LEU A 88 19.25 1.53 -4.29
N ASP A 89 20.02 0.65 -3.63
CA ASP A 89 21.48 0.76 -3.57
C ASP A 89 22.13 0.58 -4.95
N SER A 90 21.54 -0.29 -5.78
CA SER A 90 21.98 -0.49 -7.17
C SER A 90 21.73 0.73 -8.04
N VAL A 91 20.57 1.37 -7.90
CA VAL A 91 20.20 2.60 -8.64
C VAL A 91 21.11 3.76 -8.24
N GLN A 92 21.45 3.88 -6.96
CA GLN A 92 22.36 4.92 -6.47
C GLN A 92 23.76 4.83 -7.10
N GLN A 93 24.23 3.61 -7.37
CA GLN A 93 25.57 3.36 -7.94
C GLN A 93 25.61 3.36 -9.46
N ALA A 94 24.45 3.37 -10.12
CA ALA A 94 24.34 3.24 -11.57
C ALA A 94 24.84 4.51 -12.28
N ARG A 95 26.03 4.43 -12.89
CA ARG A 95 26.63 5.54 -13.67
C ARG A 95 25.94 5.78 -15.02
N CYS A 96 25.05 4.90 -15.44
CA CYS A 96 24.37 4.93 -16.73
C CYS A 96 23.04 5.70 -16.71
N VAL A 97 22.60 6.19 -15.55
CA VAL A 97 21.35 6.95 -15.38
C VAL A 97 21.65 8.34 -14.87
N SER A 98 20.83 9.31 -15.28
CA SER A 98 20.94 10.67 -14.74
C SER A 98 20.49 10.71 -13.28
N VAL A 99 20.90 11.75 -12.55
CA VAL A 99 20.41 11.97 -11.17
C VAL A 99 18.89 12.11 -11.12
N HIS A 100 18.30 12.68 -12.16
CA HIS A 100 16.85 12.80 -12.29
C HIS A 100 16.19 11.43 -12.40
N ASP A 101 16.64 10.60 -13.35
CA ASP A 101 16.08 9.26 -13.57
C ASP A 101 16.30 8.34 -12.37
N ALA A 102 17.47 8.42 -11.72
CA ALA A 102 17.76 7.67 -10.51
C ALA A 102 16.77 8.01 -9.38
N ASN A 103 16.41 9.29 -9.22
CA ASN A 103 15.41 9.73 -8.25
C ASN A 103 13.99 9.27 -8.61
N GLU A 104 13.63 9.25 -9.91
CA GLU A 104 12.36 8.67 -10.33
C GLU A 104 12.26 7.18 -10.02
N ILE A 105 13.30 6.41 -10.35
CA ILE A 105 13.34 4.97 -10.09
C ILE A 105 13.28 4.72 -8.58
N ARG A 106 14.03 5.49 -7.78
CA ARG A 106 13.96 5.45 -6.32
C ARG A 106 12.53 5.65 -5.82
N ASN A 107 11.82 6.65 -6.33
CA ASN A 107 10.44 6.92 -5.91
C ASN A 107 9.47 5.79 -6.31
N LYS A 108 9.63 5.22 -7.51
CA LYS A 108 8.86 4.05 -7.96
C LYS A 108 9.08 2.86 -7.03
N LEU A 109 10.33 2.54 -6.70
CA LEU A 109 10.70 1.46 -5.79
C LEU A 109 10.13 1.65 -4.38
N LEU A 110 10.22 2.87 -3.83
CA LEU A 110 9.68 3.20 -2.52
C LEU A 110 8.14 3.13 -2.45
N ASN A 111 7.45 3.16 -3.60
CA ASN A 111 5.99 2.99 -3.67
C ASN A 111 5.56 1.51 -3.75
N LEU A 112 6.50 0.56 -3.82
CA LEU A 112 6.22 -0.88 -3.86
C LEU A 112 6.16 -1.54 -2.47
N THR A 113 6.31 -0.76 -1.41
CA THR A 113 6.17 -1.20 -0.01
C THR A 113 5.13 -0.36 0.73
N SER A 114 4.75 -0.81 1.91
CA SER A 114 3.92 -0.06 2.86
C SER A 114 4.49 1.33 3.19
N GLN A 115 3.63 2.22 3.68
CA GLN A 115 4.06 3.54 4.17
C GLN A 115 5.13 3.44 5.26
N ARG A 116 4.99 2.46 6.17
CA ARG A 116 5.98 2.23 7.23
C ARG A 116 7.30 1.71 6.65
N GLY A 117 7.27 0.83 5.65
CA GLY A 117 8.44 0.33 4.93
C GLY A 117 9.17 1.45 4.20
N ARG A 118 8.43 2.27 3.45
CA ARG A 118 8.95 3.46 2.78
C ARG A 118 9.71 4.38 3.73
N SER A 119 9.13 4.71 4.89
CA SER A 119 9.80 5.55 5.88
C SER A 119 11.11 4.94 6.40
N ARG A 120 11.14 3.63 6.66
CA ARG A 120 12.37 2.92 7.08
C ARG A 120 13.44 2.92 6.00
N LEU A 121 13.04 2.72 4.74
CA LEU A 121 13.97 2.71 3.61
C LEU A 121 14.54 4.10 3.34
N ILE A 122 13.75 5.16 3.49
CA ILE A 122 14.23 6.54 3.40
C ILE A 122 15.23 6.82 4.53
N SER A 123 14.93 6.42 5.78
CA SER A 123 15.82 6.70 6.91
C SER A 123 17.12 5.89 6.91
N SER A 124 17.14 4.71 6.27
CA SER A 124 18.32 3.84 6.18
C SER A 124 19.18 4.10 4.93
N SER A 125 18.64 4.78 3.93
CA SER A 125 19.35 5.07 2.68
C SER A 125 20.02 6.44 2.79
N HIS A 126 21.33 6.43 3.01
CA HIS A 126 22.15 7.64 2.89
C HIS A 126 22.36 7.92 1.40
N PHE A 127 21.51 8.79 0.84
CA PHE A 127 21.77 9.46 -0.42
C PHE A 127 22.62 10.69 -0.19
#